data_AF-A0AAW5LN52-F1
#
_entry.id   AF-A0AAW5LN52-F1
#
_cell.length_a   1.000
_cell.length_b   1.000
_cell.length_c   1.000
_cell.angle_alpha   90.00
_cell.angle_beta   90.00
_cell.angle_gamma   90.00
#
_symmetry.space_group_name_H-M   'P 1'
#
loop_
_entity.id
_entity.type
_entity.pdbx_description
1 polymer ?
#
loop_
_entity_poly.entity_id
_entity_poly.type
_entity_poly.pdbx_seq_one_letter_code
_entity_poly.pdbx_strand_id
1 'polypeptide(L)'
;MSQYERVIKLIVDLINNPEVTNYRISKETGIHAPFLLKIKKKEVDIGNMRFENVMKLYEFQHLVNGKPKREIPKYHTMEKKIVELLHDKKVTNYRVAEDLGLHAVLLSNFKIGKIKIGHMYFKHAFMLYDYKTKLDRKRKRERELED
;
A
#
# COMPACT_ATOMS: atom_id res chain seq x y z
N MET A 1 -14.14 -9.29 5.08
CA MET A 1 -13.13 -8.22 5.18
C MET A 1 -11.97 -8.55 4.24
N SER A 2 -11.61 -7.65 3.33
CA SER A 2 -10.49 -7.76 2.37
C SER A 2 -9.12 -7.57 3.04
N GLN A 3 -8.02 -7.92 2.36
CA GLN A 3 -6.66 -7.63 2.84
C GLN A 3 -6.44 -6.13 3.10
N TYR A 4 -6.95 -5.27 2.21
CA TYR A 4 -6.90 -3.81 2.35
C TYR A 4 -7.58 -3.34 3.63
N GLU A 5 -8.81 -3.78 3.87
CA GLU A 5 -9.57 -3.42 5.09
C GLU A 5 -8.90 -3.93 6.36
N ARG A 6 -8.29 -5.12 6.32
CA ARG A 6 -7.52 -5.66 7.46
C ARG A 6 -6.30 -4.81 7.77
N VAL A 7 -5.56 -4.34 6.77
CA VAL A 7 -4.42 -3.43 6.98
C VAL A 7 -4.86 -2.12 7.61
N ILE A 8 -5.94 -1.52 7.10
CA ILE A 8 -6.52 -0.30 7.69
C ILE A 8 -6.90 -0.55 9.15
N LYS A 9 -7.60 -1.66 9.43
CA LYS A 9 -8.01 -2.02 10.79
C LYS A 9 -6.81 -2.14 11.72
N LEU A 10 -5.74 -2.84 11.30
CA LEU A 10 -4.53 -2.99 12.12
C LEU A 10 -3.89 -1.65 12.49
N ILE A 11 -3.87 -0.69 11.55
CA ILE A 11 -3.34 0.66 11.81
C ILE A 11 -4.26 1.45 12.76
N VAL A 12 -5.58 1.34 12.58
CA VAL A 12 -6.55 1.96 13.50
C VAL A 12 -6.43 1.37 14.91
N ASP A 13 -6.29 0.05 15.02
CA ASP A 13 -6.11 -0.65 16.29
C ASP A 13 -4.80 -0.21 16.97
N LEU A 14 -3.71 -0.05 16.21
CA LEU A 14 -2.45 0.51 16.71
C LEU A 14 -2.64 1.93 17.27
N ILE A 15 -3.31 2.82 16.54
CA ILE A 15 -3.51 4.23 16.94
C ILE A 15 -4.44 4.36 18.16
N ASN A 16 -5.33 3.39 18.34
CA ASN A 16 -6.24 3.34 19.48
C ASN A 16 -5.70 2.53 20.67
N ASN A 17 -4.54 1.89 20.53
CA ASN A 17 -3.96 1.08 21.60
C ASN A 17 -3.53 1.97 22.78
N PRO A 18 -4.11 1.79 23.99
CA PRO A 18 -3.75 2.61 25.16
C PRO A 18 -2.31 2.38 25.64
N GLU A 19 -1.71 1.23 25.32
CA GLU A 19 -0.34 0.88 25.70
C GLU A 19 0.72 1.50 24.78
N VAL A 20 0.29 2.10 23.65
CA VAL A 20 1.18 2.68 22.65
C VAL A 20 0.82 4.15 22.45
N THR A 21 1.63 5.03 23.01
CA THR A 21 1.37 6.47 22.89
C THR A 21 1.61 6.99 21.47
N ASN A 22 0.85 8.01 21.05
CA ASN A 22 1.09 8.72 19.80
C ASN A 22 2.52 9.29 19.71
N TYR A 23 3.12 9.66 20.86
CA TYR A 23 4.52 10.06 20.92
C TYR A 23 5.46 8.92 20.50
N ARG A 24 5.25 7.71 21.04
CA ARG A 24 6.04 6.52 20.66
C ARG A 24 5.89 6.19 19.18
N ILE A 25 4.66 6.17 18.66
CA ILE A 25 4.41 5.95 17.23
C ILE A 25 5.14 7.00 16.40
N SER A 26 5.02 8.28 16.77
CA SER A 26 5.65 9.39 16.05
C SER A 26 7.17 9.30 16.04
N LYS A 27 7.79 8.93 17.16
CA LYS A 27 9.24 8.78 17.29
C LYS A 27 9.79 7.66 16.39
N GLU A 28 9.11 6.52 16.37
CA GLU A 28 9.56 5.31 15.67
C GLU A 28 9.26 5.35 14.17
N THR A 29 8.13 5.95 13.77
CA THR A 29 7.70 6.00 12.37
C THR A 29 8.09 7.30 11.66
N GLY A 30 8.42 8.35 12.41
CA GLY A 30 8.60 9.71 11.88
C GLY A 30 7.29 10.39 11.45
N ILE A 31 6.12 9.83 11.78
CA ILE A 31 4.82 10.44 11.45
C ILE A 31 4.40 11.37 12.59
N HIS A 32 4.22 12.66 12.30
CA HIS A 32 3.91 13.67 13.31
C HIS A 32 2.71 13.29 14.19
N ALA A 33 2.88 13.33 15.52
CA ALA A 33 1.83 12.98 16.49
C ALA A 33 0.49 13.73 16.30
N PRO A 34 0.44 15.03 15.95
CA PRO A 34 -0.83 15.70 15.62
C PRO A 34 -1.57 15.07 14.45
N PHE A 35 -0.84 14.53 13.45
CA PHE A 35 -1.45 13.84 12.33
C PHE A 35 -2.08 12.50 12.75
N LEU A 36 -1.44 11.77 13.67
CA LEU A 36 -2.00 10.54 14.26
C LEU A 36 -3.30 10.82 15.01
N LEU A 37 -3.39 11.97 15.70
CA LEU A 37 -4.62 12.39 16.38
C LEU A 37 -5.77 12.63 15.38
N LYS A 38 -5.49 13.19 14.20
CA LYS A 38 -6.50 13.36 13.14
C LYS A 38 -7.01 12.01 12.62
N ILE A 39 -6.14 11.02 12.47
CA ILE A 39 -6.55 9.65 12.12
C ILE A 39 -7.46 9.09 13.21
N LYS A 40 -7.10 9.24 14.49
CA LYS A 40 -7.91 8.79 15.64
C LYS A 40 -9.31 9.42 15.65
N LYS A 41 -9.40 10.72 15.30
CA LYS A 41 -10.65 11.47 15.17
C LYS A 41 -11.42 11.19 13.86
N LYS A 42 -10.92 10.29 13.01
CA LYS A 42 -11.48 9.97 11.68
C LYS A 42 -11.53 11.17 10.72
N GLU A 43 -10.69 12.18 10.95
CA GLU A 43 -10.55 13.35 10.07
C GLU A 43 -9.67 13.05 8.84
N VAL A 44 -8.96 11.91 8.85
CA VAL A 44 -8.07 11.46 7.78
C VAL A 44 -8.44 10.03 7.40
N ASP A 45 -8.72 9.82 6.11
CA ASP A 45 -8.84 8.48 5.53
C ASP A 45 -7.45 7.89 5.27
N ILE A 46 -7.15 6.75 5.92
CA ILE A 46 -5.88 6.02 5.77
C ILE A 46 -5.64 5.61 4.32
N GLY A 47 -6.69 5.32 3.55
CA GLY A 47 -6.59 5.02 2.12
C GLY A 47 -6.01 6.17 1.29
N ASN A 48 -6.23 7.41 1.74
CA ASN A 48 -5.73 8.64 1.10
C ASN A 48 -4.42 9.14 1.72
N MET A 49 -3.84 8.40 2.68
CA MET A 49 -2.49 8.69 3.15
C MET A 49 -1.44 8.23 2.14
N ARG A 50 -0.25 8.83 2.20
CA ARG A 50 0.89 8.38 1.39
C ARG A 50 1.21 6.92 1.72
N PHE A 51 1.42 6.12 0.67
CA PHE A 51 1.77 4.71 0.75
C PHE A 51 2.95 4.47 1.71
N GLU A 52 4.00 5.30 1.63
CA GLU A 52 5.16 5.20 2.52
C GLU A 52 4.77 5.33 4.01
N ASN A 53 3.86 6.23 4.34
CA ASN A 53 3.44 6.48 5.72
C ASN A 53 2.55 5.36 6.24
N VAL A 54 1.63 4.86 5.41
CA VAL A 54 0.80 3.70 5.76
C VAL A 54 1.68 2.48 6.02
N MET A 55 2.70 2.24 5.18
CA MET A 55 3.61 1.12 5.39
C MET A 55 4.45 1.29 6.65
N LYS A 56 4.92 2.49 6.99
CA LYS A 56 5.62 2.72 8.27
C LYS A 56 4.75 2.39 9.49
N LEU A 57 3.49 2.81 9.50
CA LEU A 57 2.54 2.46 10.57
C LEU A 57 2.29 0.95 10.64
N TYR A 58 2.10 0.32 9.49
CA TYR A 58 1.85 -1.11 9.40
C TYR A 58 3.05 -1.96 9.87
N GLU A 59 4.28 -1.57 9.50
CA GLU A 59 5.50 -2.20 9.98
C GLU A 59 5.66 -2.02 11.50
N PHE A 60 5.39 -0.82 12.02
CA PHE A 60 5.45 -0.56 13.46
C PHE A 60 4.41 -1.38 14.23
N GLN A 61 3.19 -1.51 13.70
CA GLN A 61 2.15 -2.37 14.26
C GLN A 61 2.62 -3.83 14.40
N HIS A 62 3.35 -4.35 13.43
CA HIS A 62 3.93 -5.70 13.52
C HIS A 62 5.01 -5.83 14.59
N LEU A 63 5.76 -4.77 14.86
CA LEU A 63 6.76 -4.76 15.93
C LEU A 63 6.10 -4.78 17.31
N VAL A 64 5.03 -4.01 17.49
CA VAL A 64 4.30 -3.95 18.77
C VAL A 64 3.58 -5.28 19.07
N ASN A 65 2.90 -5.88 18.08
CA ASN A 65 2.03 -7.03 18.31
C ASN A 65 2.74 -8.40 18.17
N GLY A 66 4.08 -8.45 18.24
CA GLY A 66 4.83 -9.71 18.21
C GLY A 66 4.91 -10.40 16.84
N LYS A 67 4.89 -9.62 15.75
CA LYS A 67 5.02 -10.09 14.35
C LYS A 67 3.95 -11.10 13.93
N PRO A 68 2.65 -10.75 13.99
CA PRO A 68 1.59 -11.60 13.46
C PRO A 68 1.79 -11.86 11.95
N LYS A 69 1.06 -12.85 11.41
CA LYS A 69 1.07 -13.13 9.97
C LYS A 69 0.71 -11.87 9.19
N ARG A 70 1.59 -11.49 8.26
CA ARG A 70 1.43 -10.30 7.43
C ARG A 70 0.26 -10.45 6.46
N GLU A 71 -0.61 -9.44 6.45
CA GLU A 71 -1.69 -9.28 5.46
C GLU A 71 -1.17 -8.87 4.09
N ILE A 72 -0.20 -7.95 4.07
CA ILE A 72 0.52 -7.47 2.88
C ILE A 72 2.03 -7.58 3.08
N PRO A 73 2.81 -7.72 1.99
CA PRO A 73 4.26 -7.81 2.10
C PRO A 73 4.88 -6.46 2.49
N LYS A 74 6.19 -6.46 2.77
CA LYS A 74 6.96 -5.25 3.12
C LYS A 74 6.87 -4.19 2.00
N TYR A 75 7.10 -2.93 2.36
CA TYR A 75 7.09 -1.78 1.45
C TYR A 75 7.84 -2.07 0.13
N HIS A 76 9.11 -2.50 0.22
CA HIS A 76 9.95 -2.71 -0.96
C HIS A 76 9.41 -3.82 -1.90
N THR A 77 8.77 -4.85 -1.35
CA THR A 77 8.16 -5.91 -2.16
C THR A 77 6.92 -5.42 -2.90
N MET A 78 6.08 -4.62 -2.24
CA MET A 78 4.93 -3.99 -2.89
C MET A 78 5.38 -2.99 -3.96
N GLU A 79 6.31 -2.11 -3.61
CA GLU A 79 6.90 -1.12 -4.52
C GLU A 79 7.49 -1.79 -5.77
N LYS A 80 8.29 -2.85 -5.59
CA LYS A 80 8.86 -3.63 -6.70
C LYS A 80 7.78 -4.14 -7.65
N LYS A 81 6.70 -4.74 -7.12
CA LYS A 81 5.59 -5.22 -7.96
C LYS A 81 4.88 -4.10 -8.71
N ILE A 82 4.68 -2.95 -8.07
CA ILE A 82 4.08 -1.79 -8.72
C ILE A 82 4.99 -1.31 -9.87
N VAL A 83 6.30 -1.21 -9.64
CA VAL A 83 7.28 -0.85 -10.69
C VAL A 83 7.27 -1.87 -11.83
N GLU A 84 7.28 -3.17 -11.53
CA GLU A 84 7.17 -4.22 -12.56
C GLU A 84 5.90 -4.08 -13.40
N LEU A 85 4.76 -3.73 -12.79
CA LEU A 85 3.52 -3.47 -13.52
C LEU A 85 3.62 -2.25 -14.45
N LEU A 86 4.18 -1.15 -13.96
CA LEU A 86 4.32 0.10 -14.73
C LEU A 86 5.27 -0.04 -15.93
N HIS A 87 6.17 -1.01 -15.88
CA HIS A 87 7.13 -1.35 -16.94
C HIS A 87 6.78 -2.63 -17.71
N ASP A 88 5.59 -3.20 -17.48
CA ASP A 88 5.15 -4.39 -18.17
C ASP A 88 4.99 -4.13 -19.68
N LYS A 89 5.54 -5.02 -20.51
CA LYS A 89 5.49 -4.88 -21.98
C LYS A 89 4.19 -5.41 -22.59
N LYS A 90 3.45 -6.26 -21.85
CA LYS A 90 2.24 -6.96 -22.32
C LYS A 90 0.95 -6.29 -21.85
N VAL A 91 1.00 -5.33 -20.94
CA VAL A 91 -0.15 -4.51 -20.54
C VAL A 91 0.24 -3.04 -20.47
N THR A 92 -0.59 -2.16 -21.03
CA THR A 92 -0.31 -0.72 -21.05
C THR A 92 -0.78 -0.05 -19.77
N ASN A 93 -0.11 1.04 -19.37
CA ASN A 93 -0.57 1.88 -18.26
C ASN A 93 -1.97 2.46 -18.51
N TYR A 94 -2.35 2.71 -19.77
CA TYR A 94 -3.71 3.12 -20.11
C TYR A 94 -4.72 2.04 -19.71
N ARG A 95 -4.47 0.78 -20.07
CA ARG A 95 -5.36 -0.32 -19.74
C ARG A 95 -5.45 -0.57 -18.24
N VAL A 96 -4.32 -0.56 -17.55
CA VAL A 96 -4.29 -0.68 -16.07
C VAL A 96 -5.09 0.45 -15.41
N ALA A 97 -4.92 1.68 -15.89
CA ALA A 97 -5.65 2.83 -15.36
C ALA A 97 -7.15 2.73 -15.59
N GLU A 98 -7.58 2.30 -16.78
CA GLU A 98 -8.98 2.04 -17.12
C GLU A 98 -9.59 0.97 -16.20
N ASP A 99 -8.96 -0.20 -16.10
CA ASP A 99 -9.44 -1.32 -15.28
C ASP A 99 -9.58 -0.94 -13.78
N LEU A 100 -8.75 0.00 -13.30
CA LEU A 100 -8.69 0.42 -11.90
C LEU A 100 -9.40 1.75 -11.62
N GLY A 101 -9.96 2.43 -12.62
CA GLY A 101 -10.55 3.76 -12.45
C GLY A 101 -9.53 4.82 -12.00
N LEU A 102 -8.27 4.73 -12.48
CA LEU A 102 -7.20 5.68 -12.20
C LEU A 102 -6.92 6.57 -13.42
N HIS A 103 -6.20 7.67 -13.21
CA HIS A 103 -5.72 8.49 -14.33
C HIS A 103 -4.44 7.91 -14.94
N ALA A 104 -4.43 7.62 -16.24
CA ALA A 104 -3.26 7.07 -16.94
C ALA A 104 -2.02 7.97 -16.82
N VAL A 105 -2.20 9.30 -16.85
CA VAL A 105 -1.12 10.29 -16.67
C VAL A 105 -0.41 10.12 -15.32
N LEU A 106 -1.17 9.78 -14.28
CA LEU A 106 -0.60 9.55 -12.95
C LEU A 106 0.32 8.32 -12.97
N LEU A 107 -0.08 7.23 -13.62
CA LEU A 107 0.76 6.03 -13.76
C LEU A 107 2.01 6.30 -14.60
N SER A 108 1.91 7.12 -15.65
CA SER A 108 3.07 7.55 -16.44
C SER A 108 4.05 8.39 -15.62
N ASN A 109 3.56 9.30 -14.78
CA ASN A 109 4.41 10.10 -13.88
C ASN A 109 5.18 9.23 -12.88
N PHE A 110 4.55 8.16 -12.38
CA PHE A 110 5.22 7.17 -11.54
C PHE A 110 6.26 6.36 -12.31
N LYS A 111 5.91 5.90 -13.52
CA LYS A 111 6.81 5.12 -14.39
C LYS A 111 8.11 5.87 -14.72
N ILE A 112 8.02 7.16 -15.05
CA ILE A 112 9.20 7.97 -15.40
C ILE A 112 9.92 8.55 -14.17
N GLY A 113 9.47 8.23 -12.95
CA GLY A 113 10.08 8.73 -11.72
C GLY A 113 9.82 10.22 -11.41
N LYS A 114 8.90 10.88 -12.14
CA LYS A 114 8.49 12.26 -11.85
C LYS A 114 7.83 12.38 -10.47
N ILE A 115 7.15 11.31 -10.03
CA ILE A 115 6.62 11.18 -8.67
C ILE A 115 7.13 9.87 -8.08
N LYS A 116 7.57 9.89 -6.82
CA LYS A 116 7.97 8.67 -6.10
C LYS A 116 6.77 7.76 -5.84
N ILE A 117 6.95 6.45 -6.00
CA ILE A 117 5.90 5.45 -5.70
C ILE A 117 5.39 5.60 -4.27
N GLY A 118 6.27 5.79 -3.29
CA GLY A 118 5.90 6.00 -1.89
C GLY A 118 4.97 7.20 -1.63
N HIS A 119 4.93 8.18 -2.54
CA HIS A 119 4.08 9.37 -2.41
C HIS A 119 2.65 9.16 -2.96
N MET A 120 2.36 8.03 -3.60
CA MET A 120 1.00 7.72 -4.05
C MET A 120 0.07 7.46 -2.86
N TYR A 121 -1.24 7.65 -3.05
CA TYR A 121 -2.21 7.23 -2.05
C TYR A 121 -2.18 5.72 -1.86
N PHE A 122 -2.24 5.27 -0.61
CA PHE A 122 -2.17 3.86 -0.26
C PHE A 122 -3.22 3.01 -0.98
N LYS A 123 -4.44 3.52 -1.14
CA LYS A 123 -5.49 2.83 -1.90
C LYS A 123 -5.04 2.52 -3.33
N HIS A 124 -4.40 3.46 -4.01
CA HIS A 124 -3.89 3.26 -5.37
C HIS A 124 -2.70 2.29 -5.39
N ALA A 125 -1.78 2.39 -4.41
CA ALA A 125 -0.67 1.45 -4.28
C ALA A 125 -1.16 0.01 -4.12
N PHE A 126 -2.15 -0.19 -3.25
CA PHE A 126 -2.75 -1.48 -3.01
C PHE A 126 -3.45 -2.03 -4.26
N MET A 127 -4.22 -1.19 -4.97
CA MET A 127 -4.89 -1.58 -6.22
C MET A 127 -3.90 -2.03 -7.29
N LEU A 128 -2.81 -1.28 -7.51
CA LEU A 128 -1.76 -1.62 -8.48
C LEU A 128 -1.03 -2.92 -8.08
N TYR A 129 -0.72 -3.08 -6.79
CA TYR A 129 -0.11 -4.30 -6.28
C TYR A 129 -0.99 -5.54 -6.47
N ASP A 130 -2.28 -5.43 -6.15
CA ASP A 130 -3.25 -6.51 -6.29
C ASP A 130 -3.46 -6.88 -7.77
N TYR A 131 -3.58 -5.86 -8.64
CA TYR A 131 -3.67 -6.05 -10.09
C TYR A 131 -2.48 -6.86 -10.62
N LYS A 132 -1.24 -6.45 -10.28
CA LYS A 132 -0.03 -7.17 -10.70
C LYS A 132 -0.01 -8.60 -10.18
N THR A 133 -0.41 -8.80 -8.92
CA THR A 133 -0.44 -10.13 -8.30
C THR A 133 -1.44 -11.06 -8.98
N LYS A 134 -2.61 -10.55 -9.36
CA LYS A 134 -3.61 -11.30 -10.14
C LYS A 134 -3.11 -11.59 -11.55
N LEU A 135 -2.49 -10.62 -12.22
CA LEU A 135 -1.90 -10.77 -13.55
C LEU A 135 -0.81 -11.84 -13.57
N ASP A 136 0.08 -11.87 -12.58
CA ASP A 136 1.14 -12.87 -12.45
C ASP A 136 0.55 -14.28 -12.28
N ARG A 137 -0.49 -14.43 -11.45
CA ARG A 137 -1.17 -15.71 -11.24
C ARG A 137 -1.86 -16.19 -12.51
N LYS A 138 -2.52 -15.30 -13.25
CA LYS A 138 -3.16 -15.63 -14.53
C LYS A 138 -2.13 -16.15 -15.53
N ARG A 139 -1.05 -15.39 -15.77
CA ARG A 139 0.04 -15.76 -16.69
C ARG A 139 0.79 -17.03 -16.27
N LYS A 140 0.86 -17.32 -14.96
CA LYS A 140 1.43 -18.58 -14.47
C LYS A 140 0.53 -19.76 -14.88
N ARG A 141 -0.78 -19.67 -14.65
CA ARG A 141 -1.74 -20.72 -15.02
C ARG A 141 -1.79 -20.94 -16.53
N GLU A 142 -1.72 -19.87 -17.33
CA GLU A 142 -1.71 -19.99 -18.79
C GLU A 142 -0.50 -20.79 -19.29
N ARG A 143 0.69 -20.54 -18.72
CA ARG A 143 1.89 -21.33 -19.06
C ARG A 143 1.78 -22.81 -18.65
N GLU A 144 1.24 -23.07 -17.46
CA GLU A 144 1.02 -24.46 -16.98
C GLU A 144 -0.03 -25.24 -17.80
N LEU A 145 -0.83 -24.57 -18.64
CA LEU A 145 -1.80 -25.19 -19.54
C LEU A 145 -1.27 -25.34 -20.97
N GLU A 146 -0.17 -24.65 -21.31
CA GLU A 146 0.52 -24.73 -22.59
C GLU A 146 1.63 -25.80 -22.59
N ASP A 147 2.07 -26.22 -21.40
CA ASP A 147 3.03 -27.32 -21.14
C ASP A 147 2.30 -28.68 -20.96
#